data_AF-A0A554LXI5-F1
#
_entry.id   AF-A0A554LXI5-F1
#
_cell.length_a   1.000
_cell.length_b   1.000
_cell.length_c   1.000
_cell.angle_alpha   90.00
_cell.angle_beta   90.00
_cell.angle_gamma   90.00
#
_symmetry.space_group_name_H-M   'P 1'
#
loop_
_entity.id
_entity.type
_entity.pdbx_description
1 polymer ?
#
loop_
_entity_poly.entity_id
_entity_poly.type
_entity_poly.pdbx_seq_one_letter_code
_entity_poly.pdbx_strand_id
1 'polypeptide(L)'
;MSGILSATAASTLSFVIVPDTRSLLPTVLIMGIENGELVGEIRGDVRLFLGDRQIIPNGSGAFRVPAGELKNDVRTIQLPEGMHFVASKKGKRYYSVHSKQAEGLAPKNRIYFRTEEEAKAAGYR
;
A
#
# COMPACT_ATOMS: atom_id res chain seq x y z
N MET A 1 -43.45 -34.25 62.51
CA MET A 1 -43.12 -33.31 61.41
C MET A 1 -41.63 -33.36 61.19
N SER A 2 -41.17 -33.94 60.07
CA SER A 2 -39.74 -33.96 59.72
C SER A 2 -39.64 -33.50 58.27
N GLY A 3 -39.08 -32.30 58.07
CA GLY A 3 -38.91 -31.69 56.76
C GLY A 3 -37.57 -32.09 56.18
N ILE A 4 -37.59 -32.75 55.02
CA ILE A 4 -36.40 -33.01 54.21
C ILE A 4 -36.29 -31.85 53.22
N LEU A 5 -35.29 -30.99 53.42
CA LEU A 5 -34.92 -29.98 52.43
C LEU A 5 -34.19 -30.68 51.28
N SER A 6 -34.87 -30.82 50.16
CA SER A 6 -34.31 -31.30 48.90
C SER A 6 -33.50 -30.16 48.26
N ALA A 7 -32.17 -30.25 48.30
CA ALA A 7 -31.30 -29.33 47.59
C ALA A 7 -31.30 -29.69 46.10
N THR A 8 -31.96 -28.87 45.28
CA THR A 8 -31.86 -28.91 43.82
C THR A 8 -30.46 -28.51 43.39
N ALA A 9 -29.74 -29.44 42.75
CA ALA A 9 -28.42 -29.17 42.19
C ALA A 9 -28.52 -28.10 41.09
N ALA A 10 -27.75 -27.02 41.23
CA ALA A 10 -27.63 -25.98 40.21
C ALA A 10 -26.82 -26.51 39.02
N SER A 11 -27.44 -26.58 37.85
CA SER A 11 -26.77 -26.93 36.59
C SER A 11 -25.76 -25.83 36.22
N THR A 12 -24.47 -26.14 36.34
CA THR A 12 -23.39 -25.23 35.96
C THR A 12 -23.24 -25.28 34.43
N LEU A 13 -23.51 -24.17 33.75
CA LEU A 13 -23.23 -24.05 32.31
C LEU A 13 -21.71 -24.05 32.11
N SER A 14 -21.19 -25.11 31.52
CA SER A 14 -19.79 -25.20 31.12
C SER A 14 -19.63 -24.65 29.70
N PHE A 15 -18.72 -23.69 29.54
CA PHE A 15 -18.31 -23.22 28.23
C PHE A 15 -17.13 -24.07 27.75
N VAL A 16 -17.26 -24.70 26.60
CA VAL A 16 -16.17 -25.43 25.95
C VAL A 16 -15.58 -24.53 24.87
N ILE A 17 -14.30 -24.20 25.00
CA ILE A 17 -13.55 -23.51 23.95
C ILE A 17 -13.24 -24.53 22.86
N VAL A 18 -13.85 -24.38 21.69
CA VAL A 18 -13.61 -25.23 20.53
C VAL A 18 -12.62 -24.52 19.59
N PRO A 19 -11.56 -25.19 19.11
CA PRO A 19 -10.64 -24.60 18.13
C PRO A 19 -11.37 -24.32 16.81
N ASP A 20 -11.09 -23.17 16.18
CA ASP A 20 -11.65 -22.83 14.87
C ASP A 20 -11.05 -23.75 13.79
N THR A 21 -11.88 -24.64 13.24
CA THR A 21 -11.47 -25.61 12.22
C THR A 21 -11.73 -25.14 10.79
N ARG A 22 -12.17 -23.90 10.59
CA ARG A 22 -12.43 -23.37 9.24
C ARG A 22 -11.12 -23.22 8.48
N SER A 23 -11.18 -23.41 7.16
CA SER A 23 -10.03 -23.11 6.29
C SER A 23 -9.65 -21.65 6.47
N LEU A 24 -8.40 -21.40 6.86
CA LEU A 24 -7.84 -20.05 6.89
C LEU A 24 -7.96 -19.45 5.49
N LEU A 25 -8.58 -18.28 5.38
CA LEU A 25 -8.57 -17.53 4.13
C LEU A 25 -7.13 -17.07 3.88
N PRO A 26 -6.52 -17.42 2.74
CA PRO A 26 -5.17 -17.01 2.40
C PRO A 26 -5.11 -15.48 2.36
N THR A 27 -4.47 -14.88 3.36
CA THR A 27 -4.52 -13.43 3.60
C THR A 27 -3.12 -12.90 3.87
N VAL A 28 -2.78 -11.79 3.21
CA VAL A 28 -1.60 -11.00 3.55
C VAL A 28 -2.08 -9.70 4.19
N LEU A 29 -1.73 -9.49 5.45
CA LEU A 29 -2.00 -8.25 6.17
C LEU A 29 -0.75 -7.37 6.10
N ILE A 30 -0.85 -6.22 5.43
CA ILE A 30 0.19 -5.20 5.45
C ILE A 30 -0.13 -4.21 6.56
N MET A 31 0.73 -4.14 7.58
CA MET A 31 0.52 -3.23 8.71
C MET A 31 1.09 -1.84 8.45
N GLY A 32 2.21 -1.76 7.71
CA GLY A 32 2.81 -0.49 7.33
C GLY A 32 4.32 -0.56 7.18
N ILE A 33 4.96 0.61 7.30
CA ILE A 33 6.41 0.75 7.28
C ILE A 33 6.88 1.18 8.68
N GLU A 34 7.74 0.38 9.30
CA GLU A 34 8.37 0.65 10.59
C GLU A 34 9.88 0.64 10.43
N ASN A 35 10.59 1.70 10.83
CA ASN A 35 12.05 1.80 10.74
C ASN A 35 12.63 1.50 9.34
N GLY A 36 11.87 1.82 8.28
CA GLY A 36 12.28 1.57 6.89
C GLY A 36 12.01 0.14 6.40
N GLU A 37 11.31 -0.69 7.19
CA GLU A 37 10.93 -2.04 6.84
C GLU A 37 9.40 -2.15 6.66
N LEU A 38 8.97 -2.81 5.60
CA LEU A 38 7.59 -3.23 5.41
C LEU A 38 7.30 -4.37 6.38
N VAL A 39 6.27 -4.18 7.21
CA VAL A 39 5.86 -5.14 8.24
C VAL A 39 4.47 -5.65 7.91
N GLY A 40 4.29 -6.96 8.05
CA GLY A 40 3.00 -7.60 7.83
C GLY A 40 2.93 -9.02 8.37
N GLU A 41 1.82 -9.67 8.09
CA GLU A 41 1.50 -11.03 8.50
C GLU A 41 0.91 -11.80 7.31
N ILE A 42 1.24 -13.09 7.20
CA ILE A 42 0.68 -14.04 6.24
C ILE A 42 -0.13 -15.07 7.01
N ARG A 43 -1.38 -15.28 6.60
CA ARG A 43 -2.29 -16.29 7.15
C ARG A 43 -2.71 -17.25 6.06
N GLY A 44 -2.65 -18.56 6.36
CA GLY A 44 -2.92 -19.60 5.36
C GLY A 44 -1.76 -19.83 4.40
N ASP A 45 -2.00 -20.59 3.33
CA ASP A 45 -0.98 -20.91 2.33
C ASP A 45 -0.91 -19.81 1.26
N VAL A 46 0.06 -18.89 1.42
CA VAL A 46 0.29 -17.78 0.51
C VAL A 46 1.76 -17.73 0.11
N ARG A 47 2.01 -17.52 -1.18
CA ARG A 47 3.32 -17.15 -1.69
C ARG A 47 3.35 -15.64 -1.94
N LEU A 48 4.11 -14.92 -1.13
CA LEU A 48 4.33 -13.50 -1.30
C LEU A 48 5.70 -13.25 -1.93
N PHE A 49 5.74 -12.39 -2.95
CA PHE A 49 6.97 -11.93 -3.59
C PHE A 49 7.03 -10.40 -3.57
N LEU A 50 8.22 -9.86 -3.31
CA LEU A 50 8.55 -8.44 -3.47
C LEU A 50 9.66 -8.34 -4.51
N GLY A 51 9.34 -7.83 -5.69
CA GLY A 51 10.21 -7.98 -6.87
C GLY A 51 10.45 -9.46 -7.15
N ASP A 52 11.72 -9.84 -7.32
CA ASP A 52 12.12 -11.22 -7.59
C ASP A 52 12.37 -12.05 -6.33
N ARG A 53 12.15 -11.46 -5.15
CA ARG A 53 12.43 -12.10 -3.86
C ARG A 53 11.15 -12.67 -3.24
N GLN A 54 11.15 -13.97 -2.95
CA GLN A 54 10.11 -14.58 -2.14
C GLN A 54 10.24 -14.14 -0.68
N ILE A 55 9.13 -13.75 -0.08
CA ILE A 55 9.05 -13.40 1.33
C ILE A 55 8.62 -14.63 2.11
N ILE A 56 9.49 -15.04 3.03
CA ILE A 56 9.25 -16.18 3.92
C ILE A 56 8.88 -15.62 5.29
N PRO A 57 7.62 -15.78 5.74
CA PRO A 57 7.22 -15.38 7.07
C PRO A 57 7.86 -16.29 8.12
N ASN A 58 7.95 -15.79 9.36
CA ASN A 58 8.38 -16.60 10.50
C ASN A 58 7.25 -17.54 10.96
N GLY A 59 7.49 -18.29 12.05
CA GLY A 59 6.52 -19.26 12.58
C GLY A 59 5.17 -18.70 13.04
N SER A 60 5.06 -17.37 13.24
CA SER A 60 3.78 -16.71 13.55
C SER A 60 3.10 -16.12 12.32
N GLY A 61 3.64 -16.35 11.12
CA GLY A 61 3.16 -15.70 9.90
C GLY A 61 3.70 -14.27 9.72
N ALA A 62 4.42 -13.71 10.68
CA ALA A 62 4.93 -12.35 10.57
C ALA A 62 6.11 -12.27 9.60
N PHE A 63 6.17 -11.21 8.80
CA PHE A 63 7.29 -10.91 7.94
C PHE A 63 7.75 -9.46 8.13
N ARG A 64 9.05 -9.26 7.89
CA ARG A 64 9.68 -7.96 7.90
C ARG A 64 10.75 -7.91 6.82
N VAL A 65 10.66 -6.90 5.96
CA VAL A 65 11.48 -6.79 4.76
C VAL A 65 11.80 -5.33 4.46
N PRO A 66 12.95 -4.99 3.88
CA PRO A 66 13.27 -3.60 3.57
C PRO A 66 12.20 -2.96 2.67
N ALA A 67 11.58 -1.85 3.11
CA ALA A 67 10.62 -1.11 2.28
C ALA A 67 11.28 -0.46 1.05
N GLY A 68 12.61 -0.42 1.04
CA GLY A 68 13.42 -0.04 -0.11
C GLY A 68 13.10 -0.81 -1.38
N GLU A 69 12.68 -2.06 -1.27
CA GLU A 69 12.29 -2.92 -2.40
C GLU A 69 11.06 -2.36 -3.15
N LEU A 70 10.20 -1.59 -2.47
CA LEU A 70 9.05 -0.92 -3.08
C LEU A 70 9.41 0.42 -3.77
N LYS A 71 10.67 0.89 -3.67
CA LYS A 71 11.07 2.23 -4.13
C LYS A 71 11.23 2.37 -5.64
N ASN A 72 11.02 1.31 -6.41
CA ASN A 72 10.90 1.40 -7.86
C ASN A 72 9.58 2.09 -8.22
N ASP A 73 9.52 3.41 -7.99
CA ASP A 73 8.46 4.29 -8.45
C ASP A 73 8.57 4.38 -9.97
N VAL A 74 7.92 3.45 -10.67
CA VAL A 74 7.81 3.49 -12.13
C VAL A 74 6.94 4.68 -12.50
N ARG A 75 7.60 5.82 -12.72
CA ARG A 75 6.94 7.05 -13.17
C ARG A 75 6.68 6.95 -14.67
N THR A 76 5.52 6.43 -15.03
CA THR A 76 5.07 6.48 -16.42
C THR A 76 4.71 7.92 -16.77
N ILE A 77 5.56 8.57 -17.55
CA ILE A 77 5.29 9.89 -18.14
C ILE A 77 4.67 9.64 -19.52
N GLN A 78 3.37 9.85 -19.65
CA GLN A 78 2.75 9.94 -20.96
C GLN A 78 2.94 11.37 -21.48
N LEU A 79 3.78 11.50 -22.50
CA LEU A 79 3.95 12.75 -23.26
C LEU A 79 2.96 12.71 -24.44
N PRO A 80 1.94 13.59 -24.49
CA PRO A 80 1.07 13.68 -25.64
C PRO A 80 1.85 14.09 -26.89
N GLU A 81 1.44 13.59 -28.05
CA GLU A 81 2.10 13.87 -29.32
C GLU A 81 2.09 15.38 -29.65
N GLY A 82 3.21 15.89 -30.18
CA GLY A 82 3.38 17.30 -30.56
C GLY A 82 3.55 18.27 -29.39
N MET A 83 3.72 17.78 -28.16
CA MET A 83 3.99 18.62 -26.99
C MET A 83 5.49 18.83 -26.80
N HIS A 84 5.92 20.10 -26.75
CA HIS A 84 7.33 20.46 -26.63
C HIS A 84 7.67 21.09 -25.28
N PHE A 85 6.68 21.60 -24.56
CA PHE A 85 6.87 22.26 -23.27
C PHE A 85 6.00 21.64 -22.18
N VAL A 86 6.47 21.72 -20.95
CA VAL A 86 5.78 21.25 -19.76
C VAL A 86 5.96 22.22 -18.60
N ALA A 87 4.90 22.44 -17.84
CA ALA A 87 4.92 23.18 -16.59
C ALA A 87 4.30 22.35 -15.47
N SER A 88 4.52 22.78 -14.23
CA SER A 88 3.83 22.24 -13.06
C SER A 88 2.59 23.06 -12.74
N LYS A 89 1.46 22.40 -12.44
CA LYS A 89 0.22 23.02 -11.91
C LYS A 89 0.46 23.95 -10.72
N LYS A 90 1.50 23.68 -9.92
CA LYS A 90 1.86 24.45 -8.73
C LYS A 90 2.99 25.45 -8.98
N GLY A 91 3.67 25.33 -10.12
CA GLY A 91 4.84 26.14 -10.45
C GLY A 91 4.44 27.37 -11.26
N LYS A 92 5.42 28.26 -11.46
CA LYS A 92 5.29 29.43 -12.36
C LYS A 92 6.15 29.32 -13.60
N ARG A 93 6.94 28.25 -13.72
CA ARG A 93 7.91 28.06 -14.81
C ARG A 93 7.49 26.95 -15.75
N TYR A 94 7.75 27.14 -17.03
CA TYR A 94 7.70 26.07 -18.04
C TYR A 94 9.12 25.65 -18.44
N TYR A 95 9.22 24.43 -18.98
CA TYR A 95 10.47 23.83 -19.41
C TYR A 95 10.23 23.05 -20.70
N SER A 96 11.27 22.80 -21.48
CA SER A 96 11.18 21.81 -22.56
C SER A 96 10.94 20.41 -21.97
N VAL A 97 10.12 19.60 -22.64
CA VAL A 97 9.72 18.24 -22.17
C VAL A 97 10.90 17.29 -21.94
N HIS A 98 12.04 17.52 -22.60
CA HIS A 98 13.25 16.71 -22.48
C HIS A 98 14.31 17.30 -21.52
N SER A 99 13.98 18.38 -20.83
CA SER A 99 14.89 19.01 -19.86
C SER A 99 14.96 18.22 -18.55
N LYS A 100 16.10 18.28 -17.86
CA LYS A 100 16.25 17.68 -16.51
C LYS A 100 15.23 18.22 -15.51
N GLN A 101 14.84 19.48 -15.65
CA GLN A 101 13.83 20.10 -14.79
C GLN A 101 12.43 19.52 -15.04
N ALA A 102 12.10 19.21 -16.30
CA ALA A 102 10.85 18.55 -16.67
C ALA A 102 10.75 17.14 -16.08
N GLU A 103 11.84 16.36 -16.07
CA GLU A 103 11.88 15.02 -15.47
C GLU A 103 11.55 15.02 -13.98
N GLY A 104 12.02 16.04 -13.25
CA GLY A 104 11.75 16.22 -11.82
C GLY A 104 10.30 16.58 -11.49
N LEU A 105 9.48 16.97 -12.48
CA LEU A 105 8.08 17.29 -12.24
C LEU A 105 7.26 16.04 -11.95
N ALA A 106 6.49 16.06 -10.86
CA ALA A 106 5.57 14.98 -10.52
C ALA A 106 4.55 14.77 -11.66
N PRO A 107 4.37 13.54 -12.19
CA PRO A 107 3.50 13.28 -13.35
C PRO A 107 2.10 13.88 -13.23
N LYS A 108 1.46 13.75 -12.06
CA LYS A 108 0.11 14.30 -11.78
C LYS A 108 -0.02 15.83 -11.90
N ASN A 109 1.11 16.54 -11.81
CA ASN A 109 1.18 17.99 -11.84
C ASN A 109 1.63 18.53 -13.21
N ARG A 110 1.93 17.69 -14.20
CA ARG A 110 2.39 18.15 -15.50
C ARG A 110 1.24 18.73 -16.32
N ILE A 111 1.47 19.88 -16.94
CA ILE A 111 0.64 20.48 -17.99
C ILE A 111 1.54 20.65 -19.19
N TYR A 112 1.10 20.18 -20.35
CA TYR A 112 1.87 20.22 -21.58
C TYR A 112 1.37 21.32 -22.52
N PHE A 113 2.29 21.89 -23.29
CA PHE A 113 2.02 22.90 -24.30
C PHE A 113 2.77 22.56 -25.59
N ARG A 114 2.17 22.93 -26.73
CA ARG A 114 2.79 22.73 -28.04
C ARG A 114 3.87 23.77 -28.28
N THR A 115 3.59 25.03 -27.92
CA THR A 115 4.52 26.14 -28.15
C THR A 115 4.84 26.91 -26.87
N GLU A 116 5.87 27.74 -26.95
CA GLU A 116 6.29 28.60 -25.84
C GLU A 116 5.25 29.70 -25.56
N GLU A 117 4.61 30.19 -26.61
CA GLU A 117 3.56 31.22 -26.55
C GLU A 117 2.34 30.72 -25.78
N GLU A 118 1.93 29.46 -26.00
CA GLU A 118 0.83 28.84 -25.25
C GLU A 118 1.13 28.78 -23.75
N ALA A 119 2.36 28.41 -23.39
CA ALA A 119 2.79 28.36 -21.99
C ALA A 119 2.79 29.76 -21.35
N LYS A 120 3.29 30.78 -22.06
CA LYS A 120 3.28 32.17 -21.59
C LYS A 120 1.87 32.73 -21.47
N ALA A 121 0.99 32.45 -22.44
CA ALA A 121 -0.41 32.84 -22.41
C ALA A 121 -1.15 32.22 -21.22
N ALA A 122 -0.77 31.00 -20.82
CA ALA A 122 -1.26 30.33 -19.62
C ALA A 122 -0.64 30.86 -18.31
N GLY A 123 0.22 31.90 -18.37
CA GLY A 123 0.79 32.58 -17.20
C GLY A 123 2.12 32.02 -16.69
N TYR A 124 2.76 31.11 -17.44
CA TYR A 124 4.06 30.55 -17.09
C TYR A 124 5.22 31.42 -17.64
N ARG A 125 6.40 31.31 -17.02
CA ARG A 125 7.61 32.07 -17.33
C ARG A 125 8.81 31.18 -17.59
#